data_AF-A0A1A9ARQ5-F1
#
_entry.id   AF-A0A1A9ARQ5-F1
#
_cell.length_a   1.000
_cell.length_b   1.000
_cell.length_c   1.000
_cell.angle_alpha   90.00
_cell.angle_beta   90.00
_cell.angle_gamma   90.00
#
_symmetry.space_group_name_H-M   'P 1'
#
loop_
_entity.id
_entity.type
_entity.pdbx_description
1 polymer ?
#
loop_
_entity_poly.entity_id
_entity_poly.type
_entity_poly.pdbx_seq_one_letter_code
_entity_poly.pdbx_strand_id
1 'polypeptide(L)'
;MSYGKEESIFKHLYLFPERKKDFEEVTNIDGTGVFYNCYDLDKEYYDGDEKKCKQIFAYLNHLEKQYKSSYVPAGCKYLNYWLYCELIKDNVSSYNTLFLYRKFLDKYIEKIGDHPNICEGYIEDINEDIYNKVKKILELYERFNIFKDTKKSFATTHCTDAKECANTYSALIEECHKYGNTYFCEALDKL
;
A
#
# COMPACT_ATOMS: atom_id res chain seq x y z
N MET A 1 -3.41 28.85 -10.30
CA MET A 1 -2.40 28.46 -9.29
C MET A 1 -3.09 27.55 -8.31
N SER A 2 -2.97 26.23 -8.48
CA SER A 2 -3.51 25.27 -7.51
C SER A 2 -2.47 25.09 -6.41
N TYR A 3 -2.78 25.51 -5.20
CA TYR A 3 -2.04 25.04 -4.02
C TYR A 3 -2.13 23.51 -4.02
N GLY A 4 -0.97 22.84 -3.94
CA GLY A 4 -0.87 21.39 -4.02
C GLY A 4 -1.70 20.75 -2.92
N LYS A 5 -2.71 19.96 -3.30
CA LYS A 5 -3.46 19.15 -2.34
C LYS A 5 -2.47 18.19 -1.70
N GLU A 6 -2.35 18.21 -0.37
CA GLU A 6 -1.54 17.21 0.34
C GLU A 6 -2.10 15.82 0.03
N GLU A 7 -1.27 14.98 -0.59
CA GLU A 7 -1.64 13.61 -0.95
C GLU A 7 -1.63 12.76 0.33
N SER A 8 -2.80 12.29 0.75
CA SER A 8 -2.95 11.70 2.07
C SER A 8 -2.23 10.35 2.17
N ILE A 9 -2.02 9.65 1.04
CA ILE A 9 -1.30 8.38 0.98
C ILE A 9 0.11 8.43 1.58
N PHE A 10 0.82 9.57 1.49
CA PHE A 10 2.16 9.68 2.06
C PHE A 10 2.14 9.66 3.59
N LYS A 11 1.03 10.06 4.22
CA LYS A 11 0.89 10.02 5.67
C LYS A 11 0.82 8.56 6.12
N HIS A 12 1.78 8.16 6.95
CA HIS A 12 2.04 6.79 7.40
C HIS A 12 2.70 5.86 6.37
N LEU A 13 3.24 6.40 5.27
CA LEU A 13 3.95 5.60 4.27
C LEU A 13 5.13 4.81 4.84
N TYR A 14 5.81 5.35 5.86
CA TYR A 14 6.88 4.67 6.58
C TYR A 14 6.45 3.34 7.24
N LEU A 15 5.15 3.11 7.44
CA LEU A 15 4.61 1.87 7.98
C LEU A 15 4.29 0.83 6.90
N PHE A 16 4.27 1.19 5.61
CA PHE A 16 3.90 0.28 4.52
C PHE A 16 4.78 -0.98 4.46
N PRO A 17 6.10 -0.94 4.68
CA PRO A 17 6.90 -2.17 4.73
C PRO A 17 6.41 -3.17 5.78
N GLU A 18 5.92 -2.69 6.93
CA GLU A 18 5.30 -3.55 7.94
C GLU A 18 3.91 -4.01 7.50
N ARG A 19 3.09 -3.10 6.94
CA ARG A 19 1.75 -3.45 6.43
C ARG A 19 1.80 -4.51 5.32
N LYS A 20 2.84 -4.47 4.48
CA LYS A 20 3.16 -5.47 3.44
C LYS A 20 3.43 -6.84 4.04
N LYS A 21 4.29 -6.92 5.07
CA LYS A 21 4.57 -8.18 5.78
C LYS A 21 3.30 -8.76 6.39
N ASP A 22 2.52 -7.92 7.07
CA ASP A 22 1.26 -8.36 7.67
C ASP A 22 0.27 -8.84 6.59
N PHE A 23 0.20 -8.16 5.44
CA PHE A 23 -0.61 -8.59 4.30
C PHE A 23 -0.13 -9.95 3.77
N GLU A 24 1.16 -10.13 3.51
CA GLU A 24 1.73 -11.40 3.03
C GLU A 24 1.47 -12.54 4.01
N GLU A 25 1.57 -12.30 5.32
CA GLU A 25 1.31 -13.28 6.37
C GLU A 25 -0.17 -13.70 6.40
N VAL A 26 -1.11 -12.75 6.46
CA VAL A 26 -2.53 -13.09 6.59
C VAL A 26 -3.16 -13.59 5.30
N THR A 27 -2.53 -13.29 4.16
CA THR A 27 -3.00 -13.71 2.84
C THR A 27 -2.34 -14.98 2.32
N ASN A 28 -1.42 -15.57 3.08
CA ASN A 28 -0.90 -16.92 2.87
C ASN A 28 -1.95 -17.95 3.32
N ILE A 29 -3.05 -18.05 2.58
CA ILE A 29 -4.29 -18.75 2.94
C ILE A 29 -4.20 -20.27 2.66
N ASP A 30 -3.08 -20.89 3.02
CA ASP A 30 -3.06 -22.34 3.21
C ASP A 30 -3.63 -22.65 4.60
N GLY A 31 -4.94 -22.92 4.68
CA GLY A 31 -5.56 -23.57 5.84
C GLY A 31 -6.25 -22.70 6.91
N THR A 32 -6.59 -21.43 6.65
CA THR A 32 -7.19 -20.54 7.69
C THR A 32 -8.67 -20.74 7.97
N GLY A 33 -9.38 -21.63 7.27
CA GLY A 33 -10.79 -21.98 7.54
C GLY A 33 -11.82 -20.86 7.31
N VAL A 34 -11.39 -19.62 7.03
CA VAL A 34 -12.28 -18.52 6.66
C VAL A 34 -12.59 -18.59 5.17
N PHE A 35 -13.84 -18.92 4.85
CA PHE A 35 -14.29 -19.07 3.47
C PHE A 35 -14.62 -17.70 2.87
N TYR A 36 -13.61 -17.03 2.32
CA TYR A 36 -13.81 -15.82 1.51
C TYR A 36 -14.28 -16.24 0.12
N ASN A 37 -15.58 -16.11 -0.11
CA ASN A 37 -16.21 -16.44 -1.37
C ASN A 37 -16.29 -15.20 -2.28
N CYS A 38 -15.69 -15.31 -3.47
CA CYS A 38 -15.64 -14.28 -4.49
C CYS A 38 -16.72 -14.46 -5.58
N TYR A 39 -17.54 -15.52 -5.49
CA TYR A 39 -18.69 -15.72 -6.36
C TYR A 39 -19.61 -14.50 -6.24
N ASP A 40 -20.11 -14.04 -7.38
CA ASP A 40 -20.95 -12.83 -7.56
C ASP A 40 -20.22 -11.48 -7.61
N LEU A 41 -18.89 -11.44 -7.44
CA LEU A 41 -18.11 -10.24 -7.78
C LEU A 41 -17.83 -10.23 -9.30
N ASP A 42 -18.06 -9.10 -9.96
CA ASP A 42 -17.83 -9.00 -11.40
C ASP A 42 -16.33 -9.14 -11.70
N LYS A 43 -16.02 -10.02 -12.66
CA LYS A 43 -14.65 -10.26 -13.11
C LYS A 43 -14.03 -9.03 -13.77
N GLU A 44 -14.83 -8.07 -14.25
CA GLU A 44 -14.33 -6.79 -14.75
C GLU A 44 -13.57 -5.97 -13.68
N TYR A 45 -13.79 -6.26 -12.39
CA TYR A 45 -13.10 -5.56 -11.30
C TYR A 45 -11.72 -6.15 -11.00
N TYR A 46 -11.47 -7.42 -11.32
CA TYR A 46 -10.30 -8.13 -10.81
C TYR A 46 -9.82 -9.29 -11.66
N ASP A 47 -10.14 -9.32 -12.96
CA ASP A 47 -9.87 -10.38 -13.94
C ASP A 47 -10.44 -11.78 -13.62
N GLY A 48 -11.08 -11.94 -12.46
CA GLY A 48 -11.60 -13.22 -11.98
C GLY A 48 -10.58 -14.05 -11.20
N ASP A 49 -9.37 -13.53 -10.92
CA ASP A 49 -8.40 -14.16 -10.03
C ASP A 49 -8.93 -14.20 -8.58
N GLU A 50 -9.51 -15.35 -8.21
CA GLU A 50 -10.03 -15.60 -6.87
C GLU A 50 -8.98 -15.40 -5.78
N LYS A 51 -7.69 -15.54 -6.09
CA LYS A 51 -6.63 -15.29 -5.12
C LYS A 51 -6.67 -13.84 -4.69
N LYS A 52 -6.62 -12.87 -5.61
CA LYS A 52 -6.63 -11.43 -5.30
C LYS A 52 -7.81 -11.04 -4.41
N CYS A 53 -9.01 -11.51 -4.75
CA CYS A 53 -10.20 -11.26 -3.96
C CYS A 53 -10.09 -11.85 -2.54
N LYS A 54 -9.64 -13.11 -2.39
CA LYS A 54 -9.41 -13.73 -1.08
C LYS A 54 -8.37 -12.96 -0.26
N GLN A 55 -7.32 -12.44 -0.89
CA GLN A 55 -6.30 -11.64 -0.22
C GLN A 55 -6.89 -10.32 0.32
N ILE A 56 -7.72 -9.63 -0.47
CA ILE A 56 -8.40 -8.39 -0.03
C ILE A 56 -9.29 -8.68 1.17
N PHE A 57 -10.15 -9.71 1.11
CA PHE A 57 -11.06 -10.01 2.21
C PHE A 57 -10.34 -10.47 3.48
N ALA A 58 -9.30 -11.29 3.34
CA ALA A 58 -8.45 -11.71 4.45
C ALA A 58 -7.81 -10.51 5.15
N TYR A 59 -7.32 -9.54 4.37
CA TYR A 59 -6.69 -8.36 4.91
C TYR A 59 -7.69 -7.41 5.57
N LEU A 60 -8.88 -7.21 5.00
CA LEU A 60 -9.94 -6.41 5.63
C LEU A 60 -10.34 -6.98 6.99
N ASN A 61 -10.62 -8.28 7.07
CA ASN A 61 -10.91 -8.97 8.32
C ASN A 61 -9.76 -8.89 9.34
N HIS A 62 -8.51 -8.85 8.86
CA HIS A 62 -7.36 -8.64 9.74
C HIS A 62 -7.34 -7.23 10.31
N LEU A 63 -7.52 -6.21 9.46
CA LEU A 63 -7.52 -4.80 9.89
C LEU A 63 -8.65 -4.51 10.90
N GLU A 64 -9.81 -5.14 10.77
CA GLU A 64 -10.93 -4.95 11.70
C GLU A 64 -10.63 -5.40 13.13
N LYS A 65 -9.72 -6.35 13.30
CA LYS A 65 -9.33 -6.89 14.61
C LYS A 65 -8.30 -6.02 15.32
N GLN A 66 -7.95 -4.87 14.75
CA GLN A 66 -6.83 -4.04 15.16
C GLN A 66 -7.34 -2.73 15.75
N TYR A 67 -6.82 -2.39 16.93
CA TYR A 67 -7.31 -1.24 17.71
C TYR A 67 -6.31 -0.07 17.76
N LYS A 68 -5.13 -0.22 17.14
CA LYS A 68 -4.06 0.78 17.17
C LYS A 68 -4.38 1.94 16.21
N SER A 69 -4.29 3.16 16.72
CA SER A 69 -4.71 4.39 16.02
C SER A 69 -4.06 4.62 14.66
N SER A 70 -2.80 4.23 14.45
CA SER A 70 -2.11 4.36 13.16
C SER A 70 -2.12 3.08 12.31
N TYR A 71 -2.52 1.95 12.88
CA TYR A 71 -2.43 0.64 12.22
C TYR A 71 -3.49 0.50 11.12
N VAL A 72 -4.75 0.80 11.45
CA VAL A 72 -5.85 0.75 10.48
C VAL A 72 -5.65 1.79 9.37
N PRO A 73 -5.34 3.08 9.65
CA PRO A 73 -5.07 4.05 8.59
C PRO A 73 -3.93 3.64 7.67
N ALA A 74 -2.81 3.16 8.22
CA ALA A 74 -1.67 2.72 7.42
C ALA A 74 -2.00 1.46 6.60
N GLY A 75 -2.71 0.51 7.19
CA GLY A 75 -3.14 -0.72 6.52
C GLY A 75 -4.10 -0.44 5.37
N CYS A 76 -5.09 0.43 5.58
CA CYS A 76 -6.01 0.84 4.53
C CYS A 76 -5.30 1.56 3.38
N LYS A 77 -4.37 2.47 3.67
CA LYS A 77 -3.56 3.12 2.62
C LYS A 77 -2.63 2.15 1.89
N TYR A 78 -2.11 1.15 2.60
CA TYR A 78 -1.37 0.07 1.96
C TYR A 78 -2.28 -0.74 1.02
N LEU A 79 -3.49 -1.09 1.44
CA LEU A 79 -4.48 -1.75 0.59
C LEU A 79 -4.82 -0.90 -0.64
N ASN A 80 -4.97 0.43 -0.47
CA ASN A 80 -5.17 1.36 -1.58
C ASN A 80 -4.03 1.28 -2.61
N TYR A 81 -2.78 1.32 -2.14
CA TYR A 81 -1.61 1.17 -3.00
C TYR A 81 -1.55 -0.19 -3.68
N TRP A 82 -1.85 -1.27 -2.95
CA TRP A 82 -1.86 -2.63 -3.48
C TRP A 82 -2.92 -2.81 -4.58
N LEU A 83 -4.14 -2.32 -4.36
CA LEU A 83 -5.21 -2.33 -5.37
C LEU A 83 -4.78 -1.60 -6.65
N TYR A 84 -4.12 -0.45 -6.52
CA TYR A 84 -3.59 0.26 -7.69
C TYR A 84 -2.54 -0.60 -8.43
N CYS A 85 -1.58 -1.18 -7.70
CA CYS A 85 -0.54 -2.03 -8.29
C CYS A 85 -1.12 -3.21 -9.08
N GLU A 86 -2.05 -3.94 -8.47
CA GLU A 86 -2.48 -5.26 -8.95
C GLU A 86 -3.67 -5.20 -9.91
N LEU A 87 -4.48 -4.14 -9.83
CA LEU A 87 -5.73 -4.05 -10.59
C LEU A 87 -5.76 -2.90 -11.59
N ILE A 88 -4.97 -1.83 -11.41
CA ILE A 88 -5.08 -0.63 -12.26
C ILE A 88 -3.85 -0.47 -13.13
N LYS A 89 -2.66 -0.54 -12.54
CA LYS A 89 -1.39 -0.27 -13.23
C LYS A 89 -1.23 -1.11 -14.51
N ASP A 90 -1.62 -2.37 -14.45
CA ASP A 90 -1.51 -3.32 -15.57
C ASP A 90 -2.83 -3.42 -16.39
N ASN A 91 -3.73 -2.45 -16.25
CA ASN A 91 -5.04 -2.37 -16.91
C ASN A 91 -5.94 -3.60 -16.71
N VAL A 92 -5.79 -4.29 -15.57
CA VAL A 92 -6.68 -5.38 -15.16
C VAL A 92 -8.12 -4.88 -15.00
N SER A 93 -8.28 -3.63 -14.57
CA SER A 93 -9.55 -2.93 -14.46
C SER A 93 -9.44 -1.50 -14.96
N SER A 94 -10.53 -1.00 -15.57
CA SER A 94 -10.66 0.38 -16.04
C SER A 94 -11.18 1.35 -14.96
N TYR A 95 -11.52 0.82 -13.77
CA TYR A 95 -12.05 1.60 -12.66
C TYR A 95 -10.94 2.16 -11.76
N ASN A 96 -11.24 3.27 -11.08
CA ASN A 96 -10.33 3.84 -10.08
C ASN A 96 -10.32 3.02 -8.77
N THR A 97 -9.31 3.26 -7.93
CA THR A 97 -9.12 2.45 -6.73
C THR A 97 -10.26 2.58 -5.73
N LEU A 98 -10.84 3.79 -5.59
CA LEU A 98 -11.95 4.00 -4.66
C LEU A 98 -13.20 3.22 -5.08
N PHE A 99 -13.51 3.17 -6.37
CA PHE A 99 -14.61 2.39 -6.91
C PHE A 99 -14.40 0.90 -6.69
N LEU A 100 -13.22 0.38 -7.03
CA LEU A 100 -12.87 -1.02 -6.83
C LEU A 100 -13.01 -1.41 -5.37
N TYR A 101 -12.42 -0.62 -4.47
CA TYR A 101 -12.52 -0.85 -3.03
C TYR A 101 -13.98 -0.97 -2.55
N ARG A 102 -14.86 -0.08 -3.00
CA ARG A 102 -16.29 -0.13 -2.64
C ARG A 102 -16.95 -1.42 -3.13
N LYS A 103 -16.65 -1.89 -4.34
CA LYS A 103 -17.18 -3.16 -4.85
C LYS A 103 -16.73 -4.36 -4.04
N PHE A 104 -15.46 -4.39 -3.62
CA PHE A 104 -14.97 -5.42 -2.71
C PHE A 104 -15.62 -5.31 -1.32
N LEU A 105 -15.76 -4.10 -0.79
CA LEU A 105 -16.35 -3.85 0.53
C LEU A 105 -17.83 -4.26 0.57
N ASP A 106 -18.62 -3.91 -0.45
CA ASP A 106 -20.03 -4.29 -0.55
C ASP A 106 -20.18 -5.83 -0.45
N LYS A 107 -19.34 -6.56 -1.18
CA LYS A 107 -19.31 -8.03 -1.13
C LYS A 107 -18.77 -8.60 0.18
N TYR A 108 -17.80 -7.93 0.78
CA TYR A 108 -17.28 -8.29 2.08
C TYR A 108 -18.35 -8.19 3.17
N ILE A 109 -19.08 -7.07 3.23
CA ILE A 109 -20.18 -6.83 4.19
C ILE A 109 -21.32 -7.84 3.98
N GLU A 110 -21.74 -8.08 2.72
CA GLU A 110 -22.78 -9.08 2.40
C GLU A 110 -22.47 -10.47 2.97
N LYS A 111 -21.20 -10.86 3.07
CA LYS A 111 -20.80 -12.23 3.44
C LYS A 111 -20.37 -12.38 4.90
N ILE A 112 -19.79 -11.34 5.51
CA ILE A 112 -19.23 -11.42 6.87
C ILE A 112 -20.16 -10.77 7.91
N GLY A 113 -21.07 -9.89 7.49
CA GLY A 113 -22.07 -9.23 8.35
C GLY A 113 -21.96 -7.71 8.32
N ASP A 114 -22.72 -7.02 9.19
CA ASP A 114 -22.66 -5.56 9.36
C ASP A 114 -21.34 -5.13 10.00
N HIS A 115 -20.30 -5.09 9.19
CA HIS A 115 -18.98 -4.59 9.56
C HIS A 115 -18.83 -3.13 9.14
N PRO A 116 -18.27 -2.27 10.02
CA PRO A 116 -18.05 -0.88 9.67
C PRO A 116 -17.02 -0.76 8.54
N ASN A 117 -17.18 0.24 7.68
CA ASN A 117 -16.17 0.59 6.68
C ASN A 117 -14.90 1.14 7.36
N ILE A 118 -14.04 0.23 7.84
CA ILE A 118 -12.82 0.59 8.58
C ILE A 118 -11.80 1.40 7.77
N CYS A 119 -11.89 1.37 6.44
CA CYS A 119 -11.00 2.13 5.56
C CYS A 119 -11.64 3.39 5.00
N GLU A 120 -12.81 3.79 5.52
CA GLU A 120 -13.45 5.05 5.16
C GLU A 120 -12.50 6.23 5.38
N GLY A 121 -12.32 7.06 4.35
CA GLY A 121 -11.41 8.21 4.39
C GLY A 121 -9.92 7.87 4.28
N TYR A 122 -9.54 6.60 4.15
CA TYR A 122 -8.14 6.16 3.96
C TYR A 122 -7.86 5.52 2.60
N ILE A 123 -8.90 5.30 1.79
CA ILE A 123 -8.79 4.93 0.38
C ILE A 123 -9.05 6.17 -0.47
N GLU A 124 -8.14 6.46 -1.39
CA GLU A 124 -8.24 7.56 -2.35
C GLU A 124 -7.89 7.10 -3.77
N ASP A 125 -8.25 7.92 -4.75
CA ASP A 125 -7.82 7.68 -6.12
C ASP A 125 -6.33 8.02 -6.24
N ILE A 126 -5.54 7.01 -6.55
CA ILE A 126 -4.11 7.14 -6.84
C ILE A 126 -3.97 7.29 -8.36
N ASN A 127 -3.09 8.18 -8.81
CA ASN A 127 -2.68 8.25 -10.21
C ASN A 127 -1.23 7.77 -10.37
N GLU A 128 -0.76 7.71 -11.61
CA GLU A 128 0.57 7.21 -11.93
C GLU A 128 1.71 8.02 -11.26
N ASP A 129 1.56 9.35 -11.14
CA ASP A 129 2.55 10.20 -10.49
C ASP A 129 2.67 9.88 -8.99
N ILE A 130 1.52 9.78 -8.30
CA ILE A 130 1.46 9.42 -6.88
C ILE A 130 2.06 8.02 -6.67
N TYR A 131 1.63 7.06 -7.50
CA TYR A 131 2.14 5.68 -7.47
C TYR A 131 3.66 5.63 -7.60
N ASN A 132 4.21 6.33 -8.60
CA ASN A 132 5.65 6.33 -8.87
C ASN A 132 6.45 6.94 -7.71
N LYS A 133 5.91 7.97 -7.03
CA LYS A 133 6.54 8.56 -5.84
C LYS A 133 6.50 7.60 -4.65
N VAL A 134 5.35 7.00 -4.37
CA VAL A 134 5.21 5.99 -3.31
C VAL A 134 6.18 4.84 -3.54
N LYS A 135 6.23 4.32 -4.77
CA LYS A 135 7.14 3.24 -5.17
C LYS A 135 8.60 3.57 -4.90
N LYS A 136 9.07 4.75 -5.32
CA LYS A 136 10.46 5.21 -5.09
C LYS A 136 10.80 5.29 -3.60
N ILE A 137 9.88 5.79 -2.78
CA ILE A 137 10.07 5.86 -1.32
C ILE A 137 10.16 4.44 -0.72
N LEU A 138 9.30 3.51 -1.14
CA LEU A 138 9.34 2.12 -0.68
C LEU A 138 10.64 1.41 -1.09
N GLU A 139 11.10 1.61 -2.33
CA GLU A 139 12.39 1.10 -2.81
C GLU A 139 13.56 1.64 -1.96
N LEU A 140 13.50 2.91 -1.55
CA LEU A 140 14.47 3.47 -0.59
C LEU A 140 14.41 2.75 0.76
N TYR A 141 13.23 2.57 1.36
CA TYR A 141 13.11 1.85 2.64
C TYR A 141 13.69 0.43 2.57
N GLU A 142 13.41 -0.30 1.49
CA GLU A 142 13.93 -1.65 1.28
C GLU A 142 15.47 -1.64 1.20
N ARG A 143 16.06 -0.71 0.44
CA ARG A 143 17.53 -0.56 0.34
C ARG A 143 18.17 -0.15 1.65
N PHE A 144 17.61 0.82 2.37
CA PHE A 144 18.11 1.23 3.69
C PHE A 144 18.07 0.09 4.71
N ASN A 145 17.00 -0.72 4.70
CA ASN A 145 16.90 -1.89 5.58
C ASN A 145 17.96 -2.96 5.25
N ILE A 146 18.36 -3.12 3.99
CA ILE A 146 19.48 -4.00 3.60
C ILE A 146 20.79 -3.52 4.24
N PHE A 147 21.06 -2.21 4.25
CA PHE A 147 22.27 -1.66 4.87
C PHE A 147 22.27 -1.73 6.40
N LYS A 148 21.09 -1.67 7.03
CA LYS A 148 20.95 -1.82 8.49
C LYS A 148 21.15 -3.28 8.96
N ASP A 149 20.99 -4.26 8.06
CA ASP A 149 21.18 -5.68 8.38
C ASP A 149 22.66 -6.07 8.42
N THR A 150 23.28 -5.95 9.59
CA THR A 150 24.70 -6.23 9.85
C THR A 150 25.08 -7.71 9.65
N LYS A 151 24.12 -8.61 9.39
CA LYS A 151 24.38 -10.03 9.13
C LYS A 151 24.68 -10.31 7.65
N LYS A 152 24.41 -9.37 6.75
CA LYS A 152 24.76 -9.50 5.33
C LYS A 152 26.21 -9.07 5.11
N SER A 153 26.98 -9.94 4.46
CA SER A 153 28.37 -9.68 4.10
C SER A 153 28.49 -8.45 3.20
N PHE A 154 29.33 -7.49 3.59
CA PHE A 154 29.64 -6.28 2.83
C PHE A 154 30.47 -6.65 1.59
N ALA A 155 29.81 -6.82 0.45
CA ALA A 155 30.47 -6.98 -0.85
C ALA A 155 30.86 -5.61 -1.46
N THR A 156 31.68 -5.61 -2.50
CA THR A 156 32.14 -4.40 -3.21
C THR A 156 31.04 -3.65 -3.96
N THR A 157 29.90 -4.28 -4.25
CA THR A 157 28.72 -3.66 -4.89
C THR A 157 27.99 -2.67 -3.99
N HIS A 158 28.18 -2.75 -2.67
CA HIS A 158 27.45 -1.97 -1.68
C HIS A 158 27.75 -0.46 -1.73
N CYS A 159 28.94 -0.05 -2.16
CA CYS A 159 29.26 1.37 -2.32
C CYS A 159 28.47 2.01 -3.47
N THR A 160 28.24 1.26 -4.55
CA THR A 160 27.41 1.71 -5.67
C THR A 160 25.95 1.82 -5.24
N ASP A 161 25.45 0.80 -4.55
CA ASP A 161 24.07 0.77 -4.04
C ASP A 161 23.83 1.91 -3.03
N ALA A 162 24.79 2.18 -2.13
CA ALA A 162 24.73 3.26 -1.16
C ALA A 162 24.74 4.63 -1.84
N LYS A 163 25.56 4.80 -2.89
CA LYS A 163 25.59 6.02 -3.69
C LYS A 163 24.26 6.24 -4.42
N GLU A 164 23.68 5.20 -5.01
CA GLU A 164 22.38 5.31 -5.68
C GLU A 164 21.26 5.64 -4.70
N CYS A 165 21.30 5.04 -3.50
CA CYS A 165 20.37 5.33 -2.41
C CYS A 165 20.46 6.81 -1.99
N ALA A 166 21.68 7.30 -1.74
CA ALA A 166 21.93 8.70 -1.37
C ALA A 166 21.49 9.69 -2.46
N ASN A 167 21.75 9.37 -3.73
CA ASN A 167 21.32 10.18 -4.87
C ASN A 167 19.79 10.24 -4.98
N THR A 168 19.13 9.10 -4.82
CA THR A 168 17.66 9.00 -4.89
C THR A 168 17.01 9.78 -3.74
N TYR A 169 17.53 9.62 -2.51
CA TYR A 169 17.08 10.39 -1.36
C TYR A 169 17.26 11.91 -1.58
N SER A 170 18.42 12.33 -2.08
CA SER A 170 18.71 13.74 -2.36
C SER A 170 17.76 14.34 -3.39
N ALA A 171 17.41 13.60 -4.44
CA ALA A 171 16.43 14.06 -5.44
C ALA A 171 15.03 14.20 -4.84
N LEU A 172 14.61 13.27 -3.97
CA LEU A 172 13.28 13.31 -3.34
C LEU A 172 13.20 14.42 -2.27
N ILE A 173 14.26 14.69 -1.51
CA ILE A 173 14.24 15.77 -0.51
C ILE A 173 14.21 17.16 -1.18
N GLU A 174 14.88 17.33 -2.32
CA GLU A 174 14.75 18.54 -3.14
C GLU A 174 13.31 18.74 -3.63
N GLU A 175 12.65 17.66 -4.06
CA GLU A 175 11.25 17.68 -4.45
C GLU A 175 10.33 18.06 -3.28
N CYS A 176 10.56 17.47 -2.11
CA CYS A 176 9.86 17.78 -0.86
C CYS A 176 9.94 19.29 -0.55
N HIS A 177 11.15 19.86 -0.55
CA HIS A 177 11.35 21.28 -0.27
C HIS A 177 10.72 22.21 -1.31
N LYS A 178 10.63 21.77 -2.58
CA LYS A 178 10.09 22.57 -3.68
C LYS A 178 8.56 22.65 -3.66
N TYR A 179 7.89 21.53 -3.37
CA TYR A 179 6.42 21.45 -3.49
C TYR A 179 5.68 21.52 -2.14
N GLY A 180 6.39 21.45 -1.02
CA GLY A 180 5.83 21.69 0.32
C GLY A 180 4.79 20.65 0.76
N ASN A 181 4.77 19.46 0.17
CA ASN A 181 3.89 18.37 0.61
C ASN A 181 4.44 17.79 1.93
N THR A 182 3.83 18.20 3.05
CA THR A 182 4.29 17.88 4.41
C THR A 182 4.36 16.38 4.65
N TYR A 183 3.35 15.61 4.22
CA TYR A 183 3.32 14.16 4.39
C TYR A 183 4.39 13.43 3.57
N PHE A 184 4.68 13.91 2.36
CA PHE A 184 5.76 13.38 1.53
C PHE A 184 7.13 13.58 2.21
N CYS A 185 7.36 14.77 2.75
CA CYS A 185 8.56 15.08 3.54
C CYS A 185 8.65 14.22 4.80
N GLU A 186 7.56 14.10 5.58
CA GLU A 186 7.50 13.27 6.78
C GLU A 186 7.80 11.79 6.51
N ALA A 187 7.40 11.28 5.34
CA ALA A 187 7.77 9.93 4.93
C ALA A 187 9.28 9.82 4.75
N LEU A 188 9.90 10.76 4.03
CA LEU A 188 11.36 10.76 3.82
C LEU A 188 12.13 10.90 5.14
N ASP A 189 11.69 11.74 6.07
CA ASP A 189 12.32 11.95 7.38
C ASP A 189 12.35 10.67 8.25
N LYS A 190 11.50 9.68 7.95
CA LYS A 190 11.37 8.43 8.72
C LYS A 190 12.09 7.23 8.12
N LEU A 191 12.91 7.42 7.08
CA LEU A 191 13.86 6.43 6.53
C LEU A 191 14.93 6.01 7.56
#